data_AF-A0A3P8M562-F1
#
_entry.id   AF-A0A3P8M562-F1
#
_cell.length_a   1.000
_cell.length_b   1.000
_cell.length_c   1.000
_cell.angle_alpha   90.00
_cell.angle_beta   90.00
_cell.angle_gamma   90.00
#
_symmetry.space_group_name_H-M   'P 1'
#
loop_
_entity.id
_entity.type
_entity.pdbx_description
1 polymer ?
#
loop_
_entity_poly.entity_id
_entity_poly.type
_entity_poly.pdbx_seq_one_letter_code
_entity_poly.pdbx_strand_id
1 'polypeptide(L)'
;MELLLLSNSTLPGKAWLEHALPVISGQLNGRRSAVFIPFAGVTQTWDDYTAKTAAVFAPLGVSVTGIHSVADPIAAIETADVVIVGGGNTFQLLKECRTRGLLAPVVDVVRRGALYIGWSAGANLACPTIRTTNDMPIVDPQGLTPWGCSRCRLTPTSPTPCRKDTRAKPANSGSASCWWWRRSW
;
A
#
# COMPACT_ATOMS: atom_id res chain seq x y z
N MET A 1 6.20 2.73 -15.48
CA MET A 1 6.24 2.61 -13.99
C MET A 1 5.07 1.72 -13.54
N GLU A 2 5.30 0.68 -12.73
CA GLU A 2 4.29 -0.35 -12.42
C GLU A 2 3.77 -0.25 -10.97
N LEU A 3 2.43 -0.19 -10.84
CA LEU A 3 1.72 0.05 -9.59
C LEU A 3 0.50 -0.88 -9.49
N LEU A 4 0.25 -1.38 -8.27
CA LEU A 4 -0.98 -2.06 -7.89
C LEU A 4 -1.51 -1.42 -6.59
N LEU A 5 -2.59 -0.66 -6.72
CA LEU A 5 -3.21 0.09 -5.61
C LEU A 5 -4.58 -0.52 -5.29
N LEU A 6 -4.68 -1.19 -4.15
CA LEU A 6 -5.85 -1.94 -3.68
C LEU A 6 -6.65 -1.10 -2.68
N SER A 7 -7.97 -1.06 -2.81
CA SER A 7 -8.82 -0.30 -1.86
C SER A 7 -8.82 -0.91 -0.46
N ASN A 8 -8.74 -2.23 -0.34
CA ASN A 8 -8.84 -3.00 0.89
C ASN A 8 -8.09 -4.33 0.75
N SER A 9 -7.80 -5.00 1.87
CA SER A 9 -7.07 -6.27 1.87
C SER A 9 -7.94 -7.51 1.76
N THR A 10 -9.20 -7.45 2.19
CA THR A 10 -10.08 -8.63 2.30
C THR A 10 -11.47 -8.31 1.77
N LEU A 11 -12.02 -9.18 0.90
CA LEU A 11 -13.42 -9.14 0.47
C LEU A 11 -14.29 -10.00 1.40
N PRO A 12 -15.60 -9.72 1.53
CA PRO A 12 -16.49 -10.55 2.36
C PRO A 12 -16.42 -12.03 1.96
N GLY A 13 -16.23 -12.92 2.94
CA GLY A 13 -16.16 -14.36 2.75
C GLY A 13 -14.87 -14.89 2.10
N LYS A 14 -13.85 -14.04 1.86
CA LYS A 14 -12.55 -14.43 1.30
C LYS A 14 -11.41 -14.30 2.32
N ALA A 15 -10.33 -15.02 2.08
CA ALA A 15 -9.10 -14.88 2.84
C ALA A 15 -8.40 -13.53 2.55
N TRP A 16 -7.49 -13.15 3.46
CA TRP A 16 -6.72 -11.92 3.36
C TRP A 16 -5.82 -11.93 2.11
N LEU A 17 -5.90 -10.86 1.31
CA LEU A 17 -5.28 -10.68 -0.02
C LEU A 17 -5.63 -11.71 -1.10
N GLU A 18 -6.53 -12.67 -0.84
CA GLU A 18 -6.92 -13.73 -1.80
C GLU A 18 -7.35 -13.18 -3.17
N HIS A 19 -8.14 -12.10 -3.15
CA HIS A 19 -8.62 -11.42 -4.35
C HIS A 19 -7.50 -10.72 -5.17
N ALA A 20 -6.38 -10.40 -4.54
CA ALA A 20 -5.24 -9.72 -5.15
C ALA A 20 -4.20 -10.69 -5.72
N LEU A 21 -4.10 -11.92 -5.21
CA LEU A 21 -3.12 -12.92 -5.65
C LEU A 21 -3.06 -13.12 -7.19
N PRO A 22 -4.19 -13.24 -7.93
CA PRO A 22 -4.12 -13.40 -9.38
C PRO A 22 -3.55 -12.17 -10.10
N VAL A 23 -3.89 -10.97 -9.63
CA VAL A 23 -3.44 -9.70 -10.23
C VAL A 23 -1.97 -9.44 -9.91
N ILE A 24 -1.55 -9.70 -8.66
CA ILE A 24 -0.15 -9.66 -8.24
C ILE A 24 0.67 -10.62 -9.11
N SER A 25 0.25 -11.88 -9.22
CA SER A 25 0.94 -12.90 -10.03
C SER A 25 1.15 -12.45 -11.48
N GLY A 26 0.11 -11.89 -12.11
CA GLY A 26 0.17 -11.35 -13.47
C GLY A 26 1.00 -10.06 -13.65
N GLN A 27 1.41 -9.39 -12.57
CA GLN A 27 2.26 -8.19 -12.62
C GLN A 27 3.71 -8.42 -12.14
N LEU A 28 4.00 -9.54 -11.47
CA LEU A 28 5.35 -9.82 -10.98
C LEU A 28 6.37 -9.88 -12.11
N ASN A 29 6.04 -10.45 -13.28
CA ASN A 29 6.92 -10.55 -14.45
C ASN A 29 8.33 -11.06 -14.11
N GLY A 30 8.42 -12.12 -13.29
CA GLY A 30 9.69 -12.73 -12.88
C GLY A 30 10.37 -12.10 -11.67
N ARG A 31 9.86 -10.99 -11.12
CA ARG A 31 10.34 -10.39 -9.87
C ARG A 31 10.19 -11.33 -8.68
N ARG A 32 11.16 -11.33 -7.75
CA ARG A 32 11.22 -12.27 -6.61
C ARG A 32 11.61 -11.62 -5.29
N SER A 33 12.38 -10.52 -5.30
CA SER A 33 12.82 -9.82 -4.10
C SER A 33 11.84 -8.71 -3.72
N ALA A 34 11.19 -8.82 -2.55
CA ALA A 34 10.26 -7.82 -2.07
C ALA A 34 10.64 -7.29 -0.68
N VAL A 35 10.60 -5.96 -0.52
CA VAL A 35 10.59 -5.32 0.80
C VAL A 35 9.17 -4.98 1.22
N PHE A 36 8.85 -5.21 2.50
CA PHE A 36 7.56 -4.87 3.09
C PHE A 36 7.70 -3.71 4.08
N ILE A 37 6.82 -2.72 3.93
CA ILE A 37 6.72 -1.54 4.79
C ILE A 37 5.52 -1.73 5.74
N PRO A 38 5.74 -2.13 7.02
CA PRO A 38 4.69 -2.57 7.94
C PRO A 38 4.11 -1.43 8.78
N PHE A 39 4.66 -0.21 8.71
CA PHE A 39 4.47 0.86 9.71
C PHE A 39 3.02 1.37 9.87
N ALA A 40 2.13 1.03 8.94
CA ALA A 40 0.69 1.26 9.11
C ALA A 40 0.07 0.39 10.24
N GLY A 41 0.68 -0.75 10.56
CA GLY A 41 0.24 -1.65 11.63
C GLY A 41 0.38 -1.00 13.01
N VAL A 42 -0.74 -0.86 13.72
CA VAL A 42 -0.83 -0.26 15.07
C VAL A 42 -1.13 -1.31 16.15
N THR A 43 -2.06 -2.24 15.85
CA THR A 43 -2.60 -3.22 16.82
C THR A 43 -1.95 -4.61 16.74
N GLN A 44 -0.92 -4.76 15.92
CA GLN A 44 -0.14 -6.00 15.76
C GLN A 44 1.32 -5.64 15.55
N THR A 45 2.25 -6.56 15.87
CA THR A 45 3.67 -6.30 15.65
C THR A 45 3.99 -6.22 14.15
N TRP A 46 5.07 -5.53 13.82
CA TRP A 46 5.57 -5.44 12.45
C TRP A 46 6.19 -6.76 11.97
N ASP A 47 6.69 -7.59 12.89
CA ASP A 47 7.15 -8.95 12.60
C ASP A 47 5.99 -9.86 12.21
N ASP A 48 4.90 -9.88 12.99
CA ASP A 48 3.68 -10.64 12.66
C ASP A 48 3.08 -10.17 11.32
N TYR A 49 3.13 -8.86 11.05
CA TYR A 49 2.61 -8.32 9.79
C TYR A 49 3.49 -8.74 8.60
N THR A 50 4.81 -8.76 8.79
CA THR A 50 5.78 -9.21 7.79
C THR A 50 5.62 -10.71 7.54
N ALA A 51 5.55 -11.54 8.58
CA ALA A 51 5.37 -12.99 8.47
C ALA A 51 4.05 -13.34 7.76
N LYS A 52 2.95 -12.67 8.11
CA LYS A 52 1.64 -12.81 7.45
C LYS A 52 1.70 -12.42 5.96
N THR A 53 2.43 -11.37 5.62
CA THR A 53 2.63 -10.94 4.23
C THR A 53 3.48 -11.94 3.46
N ALA A 54 4.61 -12.38 4.04
CA ALA A 54 5.48 -13.40 3.46
C ALA A 54 4.73 -14.71 3.15
N ALA A 55 3.90 -15.20 4.08
CA ALA A 55 3.12 -16.41 3.90
C ALA A 55 2.16 -16.37 2.69
N VAL A 56 1.59 -15.20 2.39
CA VAL A 56 0.70 -14.99 1.23
C VAL A 56 1.47 -14.88 -0.09
N PHE A 57 2.69 -14.34 -0.05
CA PHE A 57 3.52 -14.11 -1.24
C PHE A 57 4.43 -15.31 -1.57
N ALA A 58 4.72 -16.19 -0.62
CA ALA A 58 5.55 -17.37 -0.82
C ALA A 58 5.04 -18.33 -1.93
N PRO A 59 3.73 -18.61 -2.08
CA PRO A 59 3.22 -19.41 -3.20
C PRO A 59 3.43 -18.76 -4.58
N LEU A 60 3.69 -17.45 -4.65
CA LEU A 60 4.05 -16.73 -5.88
C LEU A 60 5.57 -16.74 -6.14
N GLY A 61 6.36 -17.40 -5.29
CA GLY A 61 7.82 -17.43 -5.32
C GLY A 61 8.47 -16.12 -4.86
N VAL A 62 7.74 -15.22 -4.20
CA VAL A 62 8.27 -13.91 -3.77
C VAL A 62 8.78 -14.01 -2.33
N SER A 63 10.06 -13.69 -2.15
CA SER A 63 10.67 -13.52 -0.83
C SER A 63 10.33 -12.14 -0.29
N VAL A 64 9.83 -12.06 0.94
CA VAL A 64 9.41 -10.80 1.58
C VAL A 64 10.26 -10.52 2.81
N THR A 65 10.96 -9.38 2.81
CA THR A 65 11.76 -8.91 3.95
C THR A 65 11.11 -7.67 4.57
N GLY A 66 10.90 -7.68 5.89
CA GLY A 66 10.35 -6.54 6.62
C GLY A 66 11.39 -5.41 6.74
N ILE A 67 11.03 -4.20 6.32
CA ILE A 67 11.98 -3.08 6.27
C ILE A 67 12.39 -2.56 7.66
N HIS A 68 11.71 -3.00 8.71
CA HIS A 68 11.99 -2.65 10.11
C HIS A 68 13.06 -3.54 10.76
N SER A 69 13.39 -4.70 10.18
CA SER A 69 14.34 -5.66 10.74
C SER A 69 15.70 -5.72 10.00
N VAL A 70 15.86 -4.94 8.92
CA VAL A 70 17.14 -4.82 8.19
C VAL A 70 18.03 -3.72 8.78
N ALA A 71 19.35 -3.93 8.74
CA ALA A 71 20.32 -2.96 9.24
C ALA A 71 20.41 -1.69 8.38
N ASP A 72 20.33 -1.83 7.05
CA ASP A 72 20.25 -0.71 6.11
C ASP A 72 18.93 -0.78 5.32
N PRO A 73 17.89 -0.03 5.73
CA PRO A 73 16.61 -0.01 5.04
C PRO A 73 16.66 0.77 3.71
N ILE A 74 17.65 1.64 3.49
CA ILE A 74 17.75 2.38 2.22
C ILE A 74 18.32 1.43 1.16
N ALA A 75 19.43 0.76 1.43
CA ALA A 75 20.01 -0.23 0.53
C ALA A 75 19.04 -1.40 0.23
N ALA A 76 18.26 -1.83 1.22
CA ALA A 76 17.22 -2.85 1.03
C ALA A 76 16.10 -2.38 0.07
N ILE A 77 15.67 -1.12 0.15
CA ILE A 77 14.69 -0.56 -0.81
C ILE A 77 15.32 -0.42 -2.20
N GLU A 78 16.56 0.06 -2.29
CA GLU A 78 17.21 0.34 -3.57
C GLU A 78 17.47 -0.91 -4.43
N THR A 79 17.61 -2.07 -3.78
CA THR A 79 17.86 -3.39 -4.40
C THR A 79 16.60 -4.25 -4.55
N ALA A 80 15.44 -3.79 -4.11
CA ALA A 80 14.19 -4.55 -4.17
C ALA A 80 13.54 -4.51 -5.57
N ASP A 81 13.07 -5.68 -6.04
CA ASP A 81 12.23 -5.75 -7.24
C ASP A 81 10.81 -5.22 -6.99
N VAL A 82 10.33 -5.38 -5.75
CA VAL A 82 8.95 -5.08 -5.33
C VAL A 82 8.97 -4.31 -4.01
N VAL A 83 8.21 -3.23 -3.92
CA VAL A 83 7.94 -2.50 -2.67
C VAL A 83 6.49 -2.76 -2.28
N ILE A 84 6.27 -3.45 -1.17
CA ILE A 84 4.95 -3.78 -0.64
C ILE A 84 4.66 -2.86 0.56
N VAL A 85 3.52 -2.19 0.58
CA VAL A 85 3.14 -1.23 1.64
C VAL A 85 1.81 -1.61 2.29
N GLY A 86 1.88 -1.88 3.60
CA GLY A 86 0.75 -2.37 4.37
C GLY A 86 -0.35 -1.34 4.60
N GLY A 87 -1.58 -1.84 4.71
CA GLY A 87 -2.74 -1.11 5.24
C GLY A 87 -2.74 -1.03 6.77
N GLY A 88 -3.48 -0.08 7.33
CA GLY A 88 -3.49 0.25 8.75
C GLY A 88 -3.71 1.76 8.89
N ASN A 89 -3.04 2.44 9.82
CA ASN A 89 -3.16 3.90 9.96
C ASN A 89 -2.19 4.65 9.01
N THR A 90 -2.75 5.48 8.13
CA THR A 90 -2.01 6.27 7.13
C THR A 90 -1.11 7.34 7.75
N PHE A 91 -1.50 7.96 8.88
CA PHE A 91 -0.68 8.98 9.54
C PHE A 91 0.56 8.37 10.19
N GLN A 92 0.41 7.21 10.85
CA GLN A 92 1.55 6.45 11.41
C GLN A 92 2.49 5.95 10.31
N LEU A 93 1.94 5.41 9.22
CA LEU A 93 2.72 5.00 8.04
C LEU A 93 3.57 6.16 7.50
N LEU A 94 2.94 7.33 7.26
CA LEU A 94 3.66 8.50 6.74
C LEU A 94 4.70 9.04 7.72
N LYS A 95 4.38 9.10 9.01
CA LYS A 95 5.31 9.50 10.07
C LYS A 95 6.57 8.64 10.04
N GLU A 96 6.43 7.32 10.14
CA GLU A 96 7.58 6.42 10.21
C GLU A 96 8.40 6.42 8.91
N CYS A 97 7.75 6.39 7.74
CA CYS A 97 8.46 6.50 6.46
C CYS A 97 9.24 7.82 6.34
N ARG A 98 8.71 8.94 6.87
CA ARG A 98 9.42 10.23 6.87
C ARG A 98 10.58 10.25 7.85
N THR A 99 10.34 9.87 9.11
CA THR A 99 11.36 9.85 10.16
C THR A 99 12.55 8.94 9.81
N ARG A 100 12.29 7.85 9.07
CA ARG A 100 13.31 6.90 8.60
C ARG A 100 13.92 7.24 7.23
N GLY A 101 13.55 8.37 6.61
CA GLY A 101 14.10 8.81 5.32
C GLY A 101 13.68 7.98 4.09
N LEU A 102 12.72 7.07 4.23
CA LEU A 102 12.40 6.04 3.22
C LEU A 102 11.59 6.56 2.03
N LEU A 103 11.03 7.77 2.12
CA LEU A 103 10.09 8.30 1.14
C LEU A 103 10.74 8.58 -0.23
N ALA A 104 11.96 9.12 -0.28
CA ALA A 104 12.67 9.29 -1.55
C ALA A 104 13.14 7.95 -2.16
N PRO A 105 13.83 7.05 -1.42
CA PRO A 105 14.22 5.72 -1.92
C PRO A 105 13.07 4.91 -2.55
N VAL A 106 11.87 4.93 -1.94
CA VAL A 106 10.69 4.24 -2.49
C VAL A 106 10.26 4.82 -3.83
N VAL A 107 10.23 6.15 -3.97
CA VAL A 107 9.89 6.79 -5.26
C VAL A 107 10.91 6.44 -6.33
N ASP A 108 12.19 6.48 -5.98
CA ASP A 108 13.25 6.31 -6.97
C ASP A 108 13.41 4.86 -7.42
N VAL A 109 13.27 3.85 -6.53
CA VAL A 109 13.27 2.45 -6.98
C VAL A 109 12.05 2.12 -7.85
N VAL A 110 10.86 2.64 -7.52
CA VAL A 110 9.63 2.44 -8.31
C VAL A 110 9.73 3.13 -9.68
N ARG A 111 10.38 4.30 -9.76
CA ARG A 111 10.73 4.94 -11.04
C ARG A 111 11.73 4.13 -11.86
N ARG A 112 12.70 3.47 -11.21
CA ARG A 112 13.67 2.56 -11.87
C ARG A 112 13.05 1.25 -12.35
N GLY A 113 11.78 0.96 -12.02
CA GLY A 113 11.03 -0.18 -12.56
C GLY A 113 10.62 -1.24 -11.53
N ALA A 114 10.88 -1.02 -10.24
CA ALA A 114 10.31 -1.86 -9.19
C ALA A 114 8.78 -1.77 -9.17
N LEU A 115 8.12 -2.88 -8.84
CA LEU A 115 6.66 -2.96 -8.71
C LEU A 115 6.24 -2.43 -7.34
N TYR A 116 5.37 -1.42 -7.29
CA TYR A 116 4.76 -0.98 -6.04
C TYR A 116 3.42 -1.68 -5.81
N ILE A 117 3.23 -2.30 -4.64
CA ILE A 117 1.96 -2.91 -4.22
C ILE A 117 1.53 -2.27 -2.91
N GLY A 118 0.37 -1.61 -2.87
CA GLY A 118 -0.15 -0.98 -1.65
C GLY A 118 -1.64 -1.21 -1.47
N TRP A 119 -2.09 -1.50 -0.24
CA TRP A 119 -3.52 -1.61 0.09
C TRP A 119 -3.92 -0.61 1.18
N SER A 120 -5.11 -0.02 1.06
CA SER A 120 -5.66 0.95 2.02
C SER A 120 -4.66 2.09 2.30
N ALA A 121 -4.07 2.19 3.50
CA ALA A 121 -3.02 3.17 3.81
C ALA A 121 -1.83 3.15 2.84
N GLY A 122 -1.43 1.97 2.33
CA GLY A 122 -0.40 1.86 1.29
C GLY A 122 -0.85 2.48 -0.05
N ALA A 123 -2.13 2.39 -0.40
CA ALA A 123 -2.66 3.08 -1.58
C ALA A 123 -2.70 4.61 -1.37
N ASN A 124 -3.01 5.08 -0.15
CA ASN A 124 -2.94 6.51 0.21
C ASN A 124 -1.50 7.06 0.21
N LEU A 125 -0.51 6.26 0.60
CA LEU A 125 0.89 6.69 0.60
C LEU A 125 1.41 6.93 -0.81
N ALA A 126 0.94 6.17 -1.81
CA ALA A 126 1.22 6.45 -3.21
C ALA A 126 0.76 7.87 -3.62
N CYS A 127 -0.37 8.36 -3.13
CA CYS A 127 -0.92 9.65 -3.53
C CYS A 127 0.03 10.86 -3.26
N PRO A 128 -0.09 11.97 -4.01
CA PRO A 128 0.66 13.21 -3.75
C PRO A 128 0.45 13.79 -2.33
N THR A 129 -0.71 13.52 -1.72
CA THR A 129 -1.03 13.88 -0.34
C THR A 129 -1.93 12.82 0.28
N ILE A 130 -1.82 12.58 1.59
CA ILE A 130 -2.71 11.68 2.34
C ILE A 130 -4.07 12.32 2.72
N ARG A 131 -4.40 13.49 2.19
CA ARG A 131 -5.61 14.29 2.53
C ARG A 131 -6.95 13.60 2.25
N THR A 132 -6.95 12.47 1.55
CA THR A 132 -8.12 11.64 1.26
C THR A 132 -8.18 10.36 2.11
N THR A 133 -7.32 10.22 3.13
CA THR A 133 -7.47 9.12 4.08
C THR A 133 -8.70 9.31 4.96
N ASN A 134 -9.33 8.19 5.33
CA ASN A 134 -10.44 8.15 6.29
C ASN A 134 -9.95 7.86 7.72
N ASP A 135 -8.63 7.67 7.91
CA ASP A 135 -8.07 7.30 9.19
C ASP A 135 -8.11 8.44 10.21
N MET A 136 -8.18 8.08 11.50
CA MET A 136 -8.03 9.03 12.58
C MET A 136 -6.56 9.53 12.65
N PRO A 137 -6.31 10.84 12.83
CA PRO A 137 -4.97 11.42 12.95
C PRO A 137 -4.37 11.16 14.34
N ILE A 138 -4.01 9.90 14.61
CA ILE A 138 -3.48 9.47 15.92
C ILE A 138 -2.05 9.96 16.21
N VAL A 139 -1.32 10.40 15.19
CA VAL A 139 0.03 10.98 15.28
C VAL A 139 0.19 12.08 14.24
N ASP A 140 1.04 13.08 14.52
CA ASP A 140 1.44 14.05 13.50
C ASP A 140 2.55 13.46 12.60
N PRO A 141 2.35 13.35 11.28
CA PRO A 141 3.39 12.95 10.36
C PRO A 141 4.44 14.03 10.10
N GLN A 142 4.24 15.28 10.56
CA GLN A 142 4.98 16.49 10.18
C GLN A 142 4.70 16.90 8.71
N GLY A 143 3.41 16.94 8.36
CA GLY A 143 2.92 17.38 7.04
C GLY A 143 2.34 16.27 6.15
N LEU A 144 1.38 16.61 5.28
CA LEU A 144 0.49 15.64 4.62
C LEU A 144 0.94 15.17 3.22
N THR A 145 2.16 15.51 2.79
CA THR A 145 2.75 15.20 1.47
C THR A 145 3.79 14.07 1.56
N PRO A 146 3.50 12.81 1.16
CA PRO A 146 4.48 11.72 1.18
C PRO A 146 5.77 12.05 0.44
N TRP A 147 5.68 12.53 -0.79
CA TRP A 147 6.84 12.64 -1.67
C TRP A 147 7.49 14.03 -1.72
N GLY A 148 7.15 14.92 -0.78
CA GLY A 148 7.72 16.27 -0.64
C GLY A 148 7.47 17.26 -1.80
N CYS A 149 7.02 16.79 -2.97
CA CYS A 149 6.99 17.55 -4.21
C CYS A 149 5.63 17.41 -4.92
N SER A 150 5.01 18.53 -5.28
CA SER A 150 3.72 18.62 -5.97
C SER A 150 3.72 18.04 -7.39
N ARG A 151 4.90 17.71 -7.94
CA ARG A 151 5.09 17.08 -9.26
C ARG A 151 5.17 15.55 -9.22
N CYS A 152 5.39 14.93 -8.05
CA CYS A 152 5.44 13.47 -7.91
C CYS A 152 4.02 12.87 -7.89
N ARG A 153 3.38 12.75 -9.07
CA ARG A 153 2.03 12.19 -9.21
C ARG A 153 2.00 10.68 -9.40
N LEU A 154 1.95 9.98 -8.27
CA LEU A 154 1.52 8.59 -8.15
C LEU A 154 0.02 8.54 -7.77
N THR A 155 -0.87 8.90 -8.70
CA THR A 155 -2.30 9.10 -8.41
C THR A 155 -3.21 7.94 -8.84
N PRO A 156 -3.94 7.30 -7.91
CA PRO A 156 -5.24 6.70 -8.22
C PRO A 156 -6.31 7.82 -8.32
N THR A 157 -7.05 7.84 -9.42
CA THR A 157 -8.38 8.48 -9.52
C THR A 157 -9.41 7.55 -8.85
N SER A 158 -10.52 7.98 -8.25
CA SER A 158 -10.98 9.32 -7.84
C SER A 158 -11.86 9.15 -6.57
N PRO A 159 -12.04 10.18 -5.72
CA PRO A 159 -12.88 10.07 -4.53
C PRO A 159 -14.37 9.97 -4.91
N THR A 160 -15.07 8.96 -4.37
CA THR A 160 -16.53 8.86 -4.47
C THR A 160 -17.19 9.94 -3.59
N PRO A 161 -18.11 10.78 -4.10
CA PRO A 161 -18.85 11.71 -3.26
C PRO A 161 -19.78 10.95 -2.30
N CYS A 162 -19.76 11.30 -1.01
CA CYS A 162 -20.76 10.79 -0.08
C CYS A 162 -22.13 11.42 -0.41
N ARG A 163 -22.98 10.66 -1.10
CA ARG A 163 -24.32 11.08 -1.49
C ARG A 163 -25.22 11.05 -0.25
N LYS A 164 -25.33 12.18 0.45
CA LYS A 164 -26.35 12.40 1.49
C LYS A 164 -27.73 12.31 0.83
N ASP A 165 -28.42 11.19 0.97
CA ASP A 165 -29.83 11.08 0.59
C ASP A 165 -30.65 10.52 1.74
N THR A 166 -31.43 11.40 2.37
CA THR A 166 -32.29 11.10 3.51
C THR A 166 -33.60 10.45 3.04
N ARG A 167 -33.58 9.14 2.80
CA ARG A 167 -34.80 8.32 2.84
C ARG A 167 -34.50 6.82 2.99
N ALA A 168 -35.10 6.21 4.01
CA ALA A 168 -34.99 4.77 4.24
C ALA A 168 -35.93 3.98 3.32
N LYS A 169 -35.41 2.93 2.68
CA LYS A 169 -36.09 1.65 2.41
C LYS A 169 -35.04 0.56 2.15
N PRO A 170 -35.28 -0.70 2.56
CA PRO A 170 -34.28 -1.76 2.45
C PRO A 170 -34.25 -2.37 1.04
N ALA A 171 -33.05 -2.66 0.54
CA ALA A 171 -32.87 -3.43 -0.68
C ALA A 171 -31.66 -4.38 -0.56
N ASN A 172 -31.93 -5.68 -0.58
CA ASN A 172 -30.94 -6.70 -0.86
C ASN A 172 -30.39 -6.50 -2.28
N SER A 173 -29.12 -6.16 -2.44
CA SER A 173 -28.35 -6.44 -3.66
C SER A 173 -26.86 -6.25 -3.41
N GLY A 174 -26.04 -7.18 -3.89
CA GLY A 174 -24.59 -7.12 -3.71
C GLY A 174 -23.92 -6.17 -4.70
N SER A 175 -22.98 -5.36 -4.23
CA SER A 175 -21.91 -4.80 -5.06
C SER A 175 -20.69 -4.43 -4.20
N ALA A 176 -19.82 -5.42 -3.93
CA ALA A 176 -18.48 -5.12 -3.45
C ALA A 176 -17.66 -4.55 -4.61
N SER A 177 -17.68 -3.23 -4.78
CA SER A 177 -16.98 -2.55 -5.88
C SER A 177 -15.46 -2.67 -5.70
N CYS A 178 -14.86 -3.64 -6.38
CA CYS A 178 -13.43 -3.91 -6.36
C CYS A 178 -12.74 -3.05 -7.43
N TRP A 179 -12.16 -1.92 -7.02
CA TRP A 179 -11.54 -0.96 -7.94
C TRP A 179 -10.06 -1.25 -8.15
N TRP A 180 -9.70 -1.64 -9.37
CA TRP A 180 -8.32 -1.89 -9.81
C TRP A 180 -7.83 -0.71 -10.65
N TRP A 181 -6.72 -0.09 -10.27
CA TRP A 181 -6.14 1.04 -11.00
C TRP A 181 -4.80 0.67 -11.63
N ARG A 182 -4.83 0.23 -12.88
CA ARG A 182 -3.64 -0.01 -13.70
C ARG A 182 -3.33 1.23 -14.54
N ARG A 183 -2.21 1.90 -14.28
CA ARG A 183 -1.60 2.89 -15.19
C ARG A 183 -0.19 2.46 -15.52
N SER A 184 0.00 1.92 -16.72
CA SER A 184 1.32 1.92 -17.36
C SER A 184 1.59 3.35 -17.84
N TRP A 185 2.67 3.94 -17.32
CA TRP A 185 3.34 5.12 -17.87
C TRP A 185 4.57 4.66 -18.63
#